data_AF-A0A2C9M3C1-F1
#
_entry.id   AF-A0A2C9M3C1-F1
#
_cell.length_a   1.000
_cell.length_b   1.000
_cell.length_c   1.000
_cell.angle_alpha   90.00
_cell.angle_beta   90.00
_cell.angle_gamma   90.00
#
_symmetry.space_group_name_H-M   'P 1'
#
loop_
_entity.id
_entity.type
_entity.pdbx_description
1 polymer ?
#
loop_
_entity_poly.entity_id
_entity_poly.type
_entity_poly.pdbx_seq_one_letter_code
_entity_poly.pdbx_strand_id
1 'polypeptide(L)'
;MLYIVPVDAVVFMQEMETLRPTLVFTLLFVVTFVASEEPSQSVIDFMNVLNGEFTNIKQVDDEEAQNSPIRHPFSSLTFKPWTVAAFNQTPIMFVEQTFNDFVARREVVVVMETDDGNIRLIPYNFTNNLISGPGAFDLESLNNLSPKDFTYLEDCTIRFSRLGRQLYVGIWPDCKVYVNEKHPGYVLTLTCNTINADVVQKESLEHVPEPYFHIVQGEKFPLPSYLSDFDKNKLCS
;
A
#
# COMPACT_ATOMS: atom_id res chain seq x y z
N MET A 1 61.23 6.66 -69.49
CA MET A 1 60.78 6.24 -70.83
C MET A 1 59.26 6.39 -70.85
N LEU A 2 58.78 7.32 -71.69
CA LEU A 2 57.40 7.64 -72.13
C LEU A 2 56.29 7.85 -71.07
N TYR A 3 55.87 9.10 -70.78
CA TYR A 3 54.96 10.03 -71.51
C TYR A 3 53.47 9.64 -71.30
N ILE A 4 52.57 10.53 -70.81
CA ILE A 4 51.82 11.55 -71.57
C ILE A 4 51.20 12.62 -70.60
N VAL A 5 51.11 13.87 -71.09
CA VAL A 5 50.45 15.12 -70.59
C VAL A 5 49.31 15.44 -71.60
N PRO A 6 48.12 16.05 -71.34
CA PRO A 6 47.93 17.50 -71.01
C PRO A 6 46.64 17.91 -70.24
N VAL A 7 46.63 19.04 -69.49
CA VAL A 7 46.15 20.43 -69.79
C VAL A 7 44.64 20.57 -70.06
N ASP A 8 43.95 21.36 -69.21
CA ASP A 8 42.95 22.43 -69.50
C ASP A 8 42.20 22.77 -68.18
N ALA A 9 42.42 23.93 -67.55
CA ALA A 9 41.77 25.23 -67.80
C ALA A 9 40.24 25.20 -67.64
N VAL A 10 39.71 25.95 -66.65
CA VAL A 10 38.64 26.97 -66.80
C VAL A 10 38.34 27.59 -65.42
N VAL A 11 38.42 28.92 -65.43
CA VAL A 11 38.06 29.92 -64.40
C VAL A 11 36.54 29.93 -64.16
N PHE A 12 36.05 30.18 -62.94
CA PHE A 12 34.96 31.16 -62.69
C PHE A 12 34.75 31.46 -61.20
N MET A 13 34.70 32.77 -60.92
CA MET A 13 34.29 33.47 -59.69
C MET A 13 33.04 32.91 -59.01
N GLN A 14 33.00 32.95 -57.67
CA GLN A 14 32.00 33.76 -56.96
C GLN A 14 32.36 33.95 -55.48
N GLU A 15 32.52 35.22 -55.09
CA GLU A 15 32.43 35.68 -53.71
C GLU A 15 31.01 35.43 -53.17
N MET A 16 30.91 35.01 -51.90
CA MET A 16 29.79 35.42 -51.06
C MET A 16 30.17 35.24 -49.59
N GLU A 17 30.36 36.39 -48.93
CA GLU A 17 30.33 36.52 -47.47
C GLU A 17 29.03 35.91 -46.92
N THR A 18 29.07 35.26 -45.76
CA THR A 18 27.93 35.26 -44.83
C THR A 18 28.32 34.79 -43.43
N LEU A 19 27.99 35.67 -42.48
CA LEU A 19 27.92 35.55 -41.03
C LEU A 19 27.92 34.12 -40.45
N ARG A 20 28.86 33.84 -39.55
CA ARG A 20 28.73 32.74 -38.57
C ARG A 20 27.78 33.19 -37.45
N PRO A 21 26.62 32.54 -37.24
CA PRO A 21 25.76 32.84 -36.10
C PRO A 21 26.37 32.23 -34.84
N THR A 22 26.54 33.06 -33.83
CA THR A 22 26.87 32.66 -32.45
C THR A 22 25.74 31.76 -31.95
N LEU A 23 26.02 30.47 -31.79
CA LEU A 23 25.07 29.48 -31.30
C LEU A 23 24.84 29.75 -29.80
N VAL A 24 23.80 30.53 -29.50
CA VAL A 24 23.26 30.68 -28.15
C VAL A 24 22.56 29.37 -27.81
N PHE A 25 23.27 28.48 -27.11
CA PHE A 25 22.69 27.31 -26.48
C PHE A 25 21.78 27.77 -25.34
N THR A 26 20.51 28.01 -25.65
CA THR A 26 19.46 28.16 -24.63
C THR A 26 19.27 26.79 -23.98
N LEU A 27 19.86 26.59 -22.80
CA LEU A 27 19.57 25.46 -21.92
C LEU A 27 18.07 25.49 -21.59
N LEU A 28 17.27 24.71 -22.29
CA LEU A 28 15.91 24.40 -21.89
C LEU A 28 16.04 23.49 -20.66
N PHE A 29 16.05 24.08 -19.46
CA PHE A 29 15.76 23.33 -18.23
C PHE A 29 14.32 22.85 -18.36
N VAL A 30 14.13 21.65 -18.91
CA VAL A 30 12.89 20.89 -18.75
C VAL A 30 12.87 20.52 -17.28
N VAL A 31 12.25 21.38 -16.46
CA VAL A 31 11.83 21.01 -15.13
C VAL A 31 10.73 19.96 -15.35
N THR A 32 11.13 18.69 -15.36
CA THR A 32 10.18 17.59 -15.20
C THR A 32 9.63 17.73 -13.79
N PHE A 33 8.56 18.50 -13.62
CA PHE A 33 7.70 18.32 -12.48
C PHE A 33 7.25 16.87 -12.55
N VAL A 34 7.81 16.03 -11.68
CA VAL A 34 7.23 14.73 -11.39
C VAL A 34 5.87 15.07 -10.79
N ALA A 35 4.85 15.11 -11.63
CA ALA A 35 3.48 15.25 -11.16
C ALA A 35 3.25 14.06 -10.23
N SER A 36 2.98 14.36 -8.96
CA SER A 36 2.50 13.33 -8.03
C SER A 36 1.26 12.74 -8.66
N GLU A 37 1.29 11.46 -9.01
CA GLU A 37 0.15 10.79 -9.61
C GLU A 37 -1.01 10.84 -8.61
N GLU A 38 -2.15 11.37 -9.05
CA GLU A 38 -3.33 11.46 -8.19
C GLU A 38 -3.76 10.03 -7.76
N PRO A 39 -4.09 9.80 -6.48
CA PRO A 39 -4.58 8.50 -6.04
C PRO A 39 -5.82 8.08 -6.82
N SER A 40 -5.87 6.83 -7.25
CA SER A 40 -7.02 6.35 -8.00
C SER A 40 -8.27 6.24 -7.12
N GLN A 41 -9.45 6.40 -7.74
CA GLN A 41 -10.72 6.23 -7.02
C GLN A 41 -10.87 4.81 -6.46
N SER A 42 -10.31 3.79 -7.11
CA SER A 42 -10.30 2.41 -6.59
C SER A 42 -9.54 2.31 -5.27
N VAL A 43 -8.38 2.97 -5.15
CA VAL A 43 -7.60 3.01 -3.90
C VAL A 43 -8.38 3.74 -2.79
N ILE A 44 -8.98 4.88 -3.11
CA ILE A 44 -9.78 5.65 -2.14
C ILE A 44 -10.99 4.84 -1.68
N ASP A 45 -11.74 4.22 -2.60
CA ASP A 45 -12.87 3.34 -2.29
C ASP A 45 -12.43 2.17 -1.39
N PHE A 46 -11.29 1.55 -1.67
CA PHE A 46 -10.76 0.45 -0.86
C PHE A 46 -10.40 0.91 0.56
N MET A 47 -9.69 2.03 0.69
CA MET A 47 -9.34 2.59 2.00
C MET A 47 -10.58 2.98 2.80
N ASN A 48 -11.63 3.46 2.14
CA ASN A 48 -12.94 3.70 2.75
C ASN A 48 -13.61 2.42 3.28
N VAL A 49 -13.52 1.31 2.54
CA VAL A 49 -13.99 -0.01 3.01
C VAL A 49 -13.19 -0.48 4.22
N LEU A 50 -11.86 -0.49 4.11
CA LEU A 50 -11.00 -1.16 5.08
C LEU A 50 -10.74 -0.34 6.35
N ASN A 51 -10.84 1.00 6.33
CA ASN A 51 -10.53 1.78 7.52
C ASN A 51 -11.55 1.57 8.65
N GLY A 52 -11.06 1.67 9.88
CA GLY A 52 -11.85 1.52 11.10
C GLY A 52 -11.12 0.68 12.15
N GLU A 53 -11.69 0.63 13.34
CA GLU A 53 -11.36 -0.36 14.36
C GLU A 53 -12.38 -1.50 14.24
N PHE A 54 -11.93 -2.75 14.13
CA PHE A 54 -12.78 -3.92 13.97
C PHE A 54 -12.47 -4.93 15.07
N THR A 55 -13.50 -5.44 15.74
CA THR A 55 -13.33 -6.44 16.81
C THR A 55 -14.22 -7.64 16.58
N ASN A 56 -13.78 -8.81 17.07
CA ASN A 56 -14.60 -10.01 17.09
C ASN A 56 -15.32 -10.21 18.44
N ILE A 57 -15.49 -9.16 19.26
CA ILE A 57 -16.06 -9.28 20.62
C ILE A 57 -17.40 -9.99 20.61
N LYS A 58 -18.26 -9.68 19.63
CA LYS A 58 -19.56 -10.32 19.50
C LYS A 58 -19.44 -11.84 19.28
N GLN A 59 -18.46 -12.28 18.48
CA GLN A 59 -18.22 -13.70 18.24
C GLN A 59 -17.78 -14.39 19.54
N VAL A 60 -16.90 -13.76 20.31
CA VAL A 60 -16.45 -14.27 21.62
C VAL A 60 -17.62 -14.36 22.59
N ASP A 61 -18.40 -13.29 22.74
CA ASP A 61 -19.58 -13.25 23.62
C ASP A 61 -20.61 -14.34 23.25
N ASP A 62 -20.85 -14.54 21.95
CA ASP A 62 -21.78 -15.55 21.45
C ASP A 62 -21.26 -16.99 21.72
N GLU A 63 -19.94 -17.23 21.67
CA GLU A 63 -19.32 -18.53 22.04
C GLU A 63 -19.41 -18.80 23.56
N GLU A 64 -19.15 -17.78 24.37
CA GLU A 64 -19.27 -17.84 25.83
C GLU A 64 -20.71 -18.12 26.26
N ALA A 65 -21.69 -17.42 25.67
CA ALA A 65 -23.11 -17.62 25.97
C ALA A 65 -23.60 -19.05 25.64
N GLN A 66 -22.93 -19.72 24.70
CA GLN A 66 -23.24 -21.10 24.32
C GLN A 66 -22.57 -22.16 25.23
N ASN A 67 -21.80 -21.75 26.25
CA ASN A 67 -20.96 -22.65 27.07
C ASN A 67 -20.06 -23.58 26.23
N SER A 68 -19.67 -23.13 25.03
CA SER A 68 -18.71 -23.85 24.19
C SER A 68 -17.28 -23.45 24.58
N PRO A 69 -16.26 -24.28 24.33
CA PRO A 69 -14.88 -23.82 24.42
C PRO A 69 -14.71 -22.59 23.52
N ILE A 70 -14.13 -21.51 24.05
CA ILE A 70 -13.80 -20.33 23.24
C ILE A 70 -12.76 -20.76 22.21
N ARG A 71 -13.15 -20.74 20.94
CA ARG A 71 -12.28 -21.12 19.81
C ARG A 71 -11.58 -19.89 19.25
N HIS A 72 -12.24 -18.73 19.34
CA HIS A 72 -11.73 -17.48 18.82
C HIS A 72 -11.26 -16.60 19.99
N PRO A 73 -9.95 -16.38 20.17
CA PRO A 73 -9.49 -15.36 21.12
C PRO A 73 -10.03 -13.99 20.72
N PHE A 74 -10.22 -13.11 21.72
CA PHE A 74 -10.56 -11.73 21.44
C PHE A 74 -9.44 -11.07 20.64
N SER A 75 -9.81 -10.35 19.59
CA SER A 75 -8.90 -9.65 18.70
C SER A 75 -9.49 -8.33 18.23
N SER A 76 -8.61 -7.33 18.09
CA SER A 76 -8.92 -6.03 17.50
C SER A 76 -7.97 -5.77 16.33
N LEU A 77 -8.53 -5.21 15.26
CA LEU A 77 -7.84 -4.81 14.03
C LEU A 77 -8.11 -3.34 13.78
N THR A 78 -7.08 -2.51 13.82
CA THR A 78 -7.17 -1.08 13.54
C THR A 78 -6.49 -0.78 12.22
N PHE A 79 -7.27 -0.26 11.27
CA PHE A 79 -6.78 0.24 9.98
C PHE A 79 -7.02 1.74 9.92
N LYS A 80 -5.96 2.52 10.08
CA LYS A 80 -6.05 3.98 10.14
C LYS A 80 -5.31 4.62 8.96
N PRO A 81 -6.03 5.29 8.03
CA PRO A 81 -5.45 6.15 7.02
C PRO A 81 -4.52 7.18 7.66
N TRP A 82 -3.31 7.33 7.13
CA TRP A 82 -2.31 8.24 7.71
C TRP A 82 -1.43 8.86 6.63
N THR A 83 -0.52 9.74 7.03
CA THR A 83 0.52 10.29 6.17
C THR A 83 1.86 10.04 6.84
N VAL A 84 2.84 9.53 6.08
CA VAL A 84 4.19 9.31 6.58
C VAL A 84 5.15 9.96 5.58
N ALA A 85 6.01 10.85 6.07
CA ALA A 85 6.91 11.64 5.24
C ALA A 85 7.79 10.75 4.33
N ALA A 86 8.24 9.59 4.84
CA ALA A 86 9.00 8.61 4.06
C ALA A 86 8.29 8.12 2.79
N PHE A 87 6.97 8.17 2.73
CA PHE A 87 6.15 7.72 1.61
C PHE A 87 5.50 8.88 0.83
N ASN A 88 5.83 10.14 1.15
CA ASN A 88 5.23 11.33 0.54
C ASN A 88 3.68 11.28 0.60
N GLN A 89 3.01 11.59 -0.52
CA GLN A 89 1.55 11.50 -0.68
C GLN A 89 1.10 10.13 -1.21
N THR A 90 1.90 9.09 -1.03
CA THR A 90 1.46 7.73 -1.37
C THR A 90 0.37 7.30 -0.39
N PRO A 91 -0.75 6.72 -0.86
CA PRO A 91 -1.80 6.23 0.03
C PRO A 91 -1.27 5.15 0.98
N ILE A 92 -1.44 5.37 2.29
CA ILE A 92 -1.02 4.43 3.32
C ILE A 92 -2.09 4.22 4.40
N MET A 93 -2.01 3.10 5.09
CA MET A 93 -2.69 2.86 6.36
C MET A 93 -1.70 2.40 7.41
N PHE A 94 -1.82 2.93 8.62
CA PHE A 94 -1.28 2.30 9.80
C PHE A 94 -2.17 1.10 10.16
N VAL A 95 -1.54 -0.03 10.46
CA VAL A 95 -2.23 -1.26 10.85
C VAL A 95 -1.74 -1.68 12.24
N GLU A 96 -2.69 -1.89 13.15
CA GLU A 96 -2.45 -2.51 14.44
C GLU A 96 -3.38 -3.71 14.63
N GLN A 97 -2.82 -4.82 15.12
CA GLN A 97 -3.58 -6.00 15.51
C GLN A 97 -3.23 -6.37 16.93
N THR A 98 -4.25 -6.59 17.75
CA THR A 98 -4.12 -7.11 19.11
C THR A 98 -4.87 -8.42 19.28
N PHE A 99 -4.36 -9.29 20.15
CA PHE A 99 -5.03 -10.48 20.64
C PHE A 99 -4.99 -10.47 22.17
N ASN A 100 -6.15 -10.53 22.83
CA ASN A 100 -6.27 -10.45 24.29
C ASN A 100 -5.37 -9.35 24.90
N ASP A 101 -5.44 -8.14 24.32
CA ASP A 101 -4.65 -6.95 24.68
C ASP A 101 -3.13 -7.02 24.40
N PHE A 102 -2.63 -8.11 23.82
CA PHE A 102 -1.25 -8.19 23.34
C PHE A 102 -1.14 -7.73 21.88
N VAL A 103 -0.22 -6.80 21.63
CA VAL A 103 0.06 -6.32 20.26
C VAL A 103 0.78 -7.41 19.47
N ALA A 104 0.11 -7.95 18.47
CA ALA A 104 0.67 -8.94 17.54
C ALA A 104 1.26 -8.31 16.28
N ARG A 105 0.66 -7.20 15.81
CA ARG A 105 1.09 -6.50 14.60
C ARG A 105 1.03 -4.99 14.75
N ARG A 106 2.08 -4.33 14.27
CA ARG A 106 2.16 -2.89 14.01
C ARG A 106 2.99 -2.70 12.74
N GLU A 107 2.40 -2.13 11.72
CA GLU A 107 3.07 -1.89 10.43
C GLU A 107 2.42 -0.72 9.68
N VAL A 108 3.11 -0.23 8.67
CA VAL A 108 2.52 0.67 7.67
C VAL A 108 2.26 -0.13 6.42
N VAL A 109 1.08 0.02 5.84
CA VAL A 109 0.70 -0.65 4.60
C VAL A 109 0.51 0.38 3.51
N VAL A 110 1.31 0.27 2.45
CA VAL A 110 1.15 1.09 1.23
C VAL A 110 0.03 0.49 0.39
N VAL A 111 -0.90 1.33 -0.07
CA VAL A 111 -2.07 0.94 -0.86
C VAL A 111 -1.91 1.44 -2.29
N MET A 112 -2.02 0.54 -3.27
CA MET A 112 -1.86 0.87 -4.68
C MET A 112 -2.89 0.13 -5.53
N GLU A 113 -3.22 0.68 -6.69
CA GLU A 113 -3.89 -0.06 -7.76
C GLU A 113 -2.83 -0.71 -8.67
N THR A 114 -3.16 -1.88 -9.18
CA THR A 114 -2.36 -2.61 -10.17
C THR A 114 -2.93 -2.38 -11.56
N ASP A 115 -2.14 -2.66 -12.60
CA ASP A 115 -2.53 -2.44 -14.00
C ASP A 115 -3.82 -3.17 -14.41
N ASP A 116 -4.19 -4.23 -13.71
CA ASP A 116 -5.43 -4.99 -13.93
C ASP A 116 -6.58 -4.62 -12.97
N GLY A 117 -6.47 -3.46 -12.30
CA GLY A 117 -7.52 -2.88 -11.46
C GLY A 117 -7.69 -3.54 -10.10
N ASN A 118 -6.80 -4.46 -9.71
CA ASN A 118 -6.78 -5.01 -8.35
C ASN A 118 -6.05 -4.06 -7.39
N ILE A 119 -6.40 -4.15 -6.11
CA ILE A 119 -5.69 -3.42 -5.06
C ILE A 119 -4.52 -4.26 -4.57
N ARG A 120 -3.34 -3.66 -4.53
CA ARG A 120 -2.13 -4.24 -3.97
C ARG A 120 -1.79 -3.52 -2.68
N LEU A 121 -1.55 -4.30 -1.62
CA LEU A 121 -1.04 -3.79 -0.36
C LEU A 121 0.39 -4.29 -0.14
N ILE A 122 1.27 -3.37 0.25
CA ILE A 122 2.67 -3.70 0.55
C ILE A 122 2.90 -3.37 2.03
N PRO A 123 3.00 -4.37 2.91
CA PRO A 123 3.26 -4.16 4.32
C PRO A 123 4.74 -3.85 4.57
N TYR A 124 4.98 -2.72 5.24
CA TYR A 124 6.29 -2.26 5.68
C TYR A 124 6.39 -2.39 7.21
N ASN A 125 7.27 -3.29 7.62
CA ASN A 125 7.69 -3.46 9.01
C ASN A 125 8.72 -2.40 9.40
N PHE A 126 8.70 -2.02 10.67
CA PHE A 126 9.70 -1.12 11.23
C PHE A 126 11.01 -1.88 11.52
N THR A 127 12.13 -1.32 11.06
CA THR A 127 13.47 -1.92 11.18
C THR A 127 14.01 -1.92 12.61
N ASN A 128 13.57 -0.97 13.42
CA ASN A 128 13.99 -0.80 14.79
C ASN A 128 12.81 -1.08 15.74
N ASN A 129 13.13 -1.45 16.98
CA ASN A 129 12.19 -1.55 18.12
C ASN A 129 11.56 -0.20 18.52
N LEU A 130 11.57 0.80 17.64
CA LEU A 130 11.00 2.14 17.84
C LEU A 130 9.52 2.09 18.26
N ILE A 131 8.86 0.95 18.08
CA ILE A 131 7.40 0.79 18.15
C ILE A 131 6.98 -0.44 18.97
N SER A 132 7.96 -1.18 19.52
CA SER A 132 7.71 -2.33 20.40
C SER A 132 7.63 -1.88 21.85
N GLY A 133 6.42 -1.92 22.43
CA GLY A 133 6.20 -1.68 23.85
C GLY A 133 4.71 -1.64 24.21
N PRO A 134 4.33 -2.07 25.42
CA PRO A 134 2.97 -1.90 25.92
C PRO A 134 2.69 -0.40 26.14
N GLY A 135 1.57 0.09 25.59
CA GLY A 135 1.16 1.50 25.67
C GLY A 135 0.46 1.98 24.40
N ALA A 136 -0.17 3.15 24.50
CA ALA A 136 -0.76 3.84 23.35
C ALA A 136 0.36 4.21 22.38
N PHE A 137 0.32 3.65 21.17
CA PHE A 137 1.27 4.00 20.13
C PHE A 137 1.01 5.43 19.66
N ASP A 138 2.02 6.28 19.75
CA ASP A 138 1.94 7.64 19.23
C ASP A 138 2.12 7.63 17.71
N LEU A 139 1.02 7.79 16.98
CA LEU A 139 1.01 7.85 15.52
C LEU A 139 1.80 9.05 14.98
N GLU A 140 1.94 10.13 15.75
CA GLU A 140 2.71 11.30 15.32
C GLU A 140 4.20 10.98 15.19
N SER A 141 4.70 10.00 15.95
CA SER A 141 6.07 9.51 15.83
C SER A 141 6.41 9.01 14.42
N LEU A 142 5.41 8.56 13.65
CA LEU A 142 5.60 8.11 12.27
C LEU A 142 6.06 9.24 11.33
N ASN A 143 5.78 10.50 11.66
CA ASN A 143 6.16 11.66 10.84
C ASN A 143 7.67 11.88 10.77
N ASN A 144 8.42 11.38 11.76
CA ASN A 144 9.86 11.54 11.85
C ASN A 144 10.64 10.40 11.18
N LEU A 145 9.94 9.37 10.69
CA LEU A 145 10.56 8.20 10.08
C LEU A 145 11.00 8.49 8.64
N SER A 146 12.13 7.90 8.27
CA SER A 146 12.71 7.93 6.93
C SER A 146 12.50 6.58 6.22
N PRO A 147 12.70 6.49 4.89
CA PRO A 147 12.58 5.21 4.18
C PRO A 147 13.45 4.07 4.75
N LYS A 148 14.59 4.42 5.39
CA LYS A 148 15.52 3.45 5.98
C LYS A 148 14.96 2.81 7.26
N ASP A 149 13.94 3.41 7.85
CA ASP A 149 13.29 2.91 9.06
C ASP A 149 12.27 1.80 8.75
N PHE A 150 12.04 1.52 7.47
CA PHE A 150 11.08 0.53 6.99
C PHE A 150 11.76 -0.59 6.20
N THR A 151 11.20 -1.80 6.32
CA THR A 151 11.55 -2.98 5.53
C THR A 151 10.28 -3.68 5.09
N TYR A 152 10.29 -4.28 3.92
CA TYR A 152 9.20 -5.13 3.47
C TYR A 152 9.76 -6.41 2.86
N LEU A 153 8.91 -7.41 2.77
CA LEU A 153 9.19 -8.67 2.10
C LEU A 153 8.28 -8.75 0.89
N GLU A 154 8.83 -9.03 -0.28
CA GLU A 154 8.05 -9.05 -1.53
C GLU A 154 6.95 -10.11 -1.51
N ASP A 155 7.27 -11.29 -0.96
CA ASP A 155 6.35 -12.42 -0.77
C ASP A 155 5.18 -12.11 0.18
N CYS A 156 5.21 -10.95 0.84
CA CYS A 156 4.19 -10.48 1.79
C CYS A 156 3.22 -9.47 1.19
N THR A 157 3.35 -9.22 -0.11
CA THR A 157 2.44 -8.37 -0.84
C THR A 157 1.06 -9.02 -0.88
N ILE A 158 0.04 -8.25 -0.49
CA ILE A 158 -1.35 -8.69 -0.47
C ILE A 158 -2.04 -8.18 -1.73
N ARG A 159 -2.99 -8.96 -2.25
CA ARG A 159 -3.80 -8.57 -3.38
C ARG A 159 -5.27 -8.75 -3.08
N PHE A 160 -6.05 -7.71 -3.34
CA PHE A 160 -7.49 -7.69 -3.22
C PHE A 160 -8.15 -7.46 -4.56
N SER A 161 -9.13 -8.30 -4.86
CA SER A 161 -10.03 -8.15 -5.99
C SER A 161 -11.35 -7.53 -5.56
N ARG A 162 -11.83 -6.55 -6.32
CA ARG A 162 -13.15 -5.95 -6.11
C ARG A 162 -14.21 -6.87 -6.71
N LEU A 163 -15.09 -7.44 -5.89
CA LEU A 163 -16.21 -8.28 -6.33
C LEU A 163 -17.54 -7.53 -6.35
N GLY A 164 -17.60 -6.38 -5.68
CA GLY A 164 -18.76 -5.50 -5.66
C GLY A 164 -18.39 -4.09 -5.24
N ARG A 165 -19.36 -3.18 -5.21
CA ARG A 165 -19.11 -1.76 -4.88
C ARG A 165 -18.40 -1.59 -3.52
N GLN A 166 -18.76 -2.43 -2.54
CA GLN A 166 -18.25 -2.40 -1.16
C GLN A 166 -17.71 -3.78 -0.74
N LEU A 167 -17.31 -4.63 -1.69
CA LEU A 167 -16.90 -6.00 -1.40
C LEU A 167 -15.55 -6.28 -2.05
N TYR A 168 -14.56 -6.57 -1.21
CA TYR A 168 -13.22 -6.96 -1.64
C TYR A 168 -12.86 -8.32 -1.05
N VAL A 169 -12.15 -9.13 -1.83
CA VAL A 169 -11.64 -10.43 -1.39
C VAL A 169 -10.15 -10.51 -1.72
N GLY A 170 -9.35 -10.97 -0.78
CA GLY A 170 -7.90 -11.08 -0.95
C GLY A 170 -7.30 -12.14 -0.03
N ILE A 171 -6.01 -12.43 -0.25
CA ILE A 171 -5.25 -13.35 0.60
C ILE A 171 -4.16 -12.55 1.29
N TRP A 172 -4.19 -12.51 2.63
CA TRP A 172 -3.19 -11.85 3.44
C TRP A 172 -2.24 -12.89 4.05
N PRO A 173 -0.96 -12.96 3.64
CA PRO A 173 0.02 -13.86 4.23
C PRO A 173 0.47 -13.39 5.63
N ASP A 174 0.55 -14.29 6.60
CA ASP A 174 1.21 -14.04 7.87
C ASP A 174 2.72 -14.11 7.72
N CYS A 175 3.30 -12.97 7.40
CA CYS A 175 4.72 -12.87 7.15
C CYS A 175 5.62 -12.88 8.38
N LYS A 176 5.02 -13.00 9.57
CA LYS A 176 5.75 -13.16 10.83
C LYS A 176 5.98 -14.62 11.19
N VAL A 177 5.22 -15.52 10.59
CA VAL A 177 5.24 -16.95 10.90
C VAL A 177 5.65 -17.72 9.66
N TYR A 178 6.55 -18.68 9.84
CA TYR A 178 7.00 -19.55 8.76
C TYR A 178 6.77 -20.99 9.18
N VAL A 179 5.74 -21.62 8.63
CA VAL A 179 5.34 -23.01 8.94
C VAL A 179 5.47 -23.84 7.67
N ASN A 180 6.18 -24.96 7.73
CA ASN A 180 6.35 -25.88 6.59
C ASN A 180 6.79 -25.15 5.30
N GLU A 181 7.79 -24.28 5.42
CA GLU A 181 8.38 -23.51 4.31
C GLU A 181 7.44 -22.47 3.65
N LYS A 182 6.32 -22.13 4.30
CA LYS A 182 5.36 -21.14 3.79
C LYS A 182 4.85 -20.22 4.90
N HIS A 183 4.47 -19.01 4.50
CA HIS A 183 3.65 -18.13 5.35
C HIS A 183 2.20 -18.66 5.34
N PRO A 184 1.57 -18.88 6.51
CA PRO A 184 0.12 -19.05 6.58
C PRO A 184 -0.56 -17.88 5.87
N GLY A 185 -1.76 -18.06 5.33
CA GLY A 185 -2.51 -17.06 4.60
C GLY A 185 -3.94 -17.03 5.10
N TYR A 186 -4.46 -15.83 5.25
CA TYR A 186 -5.86 -15.59 5.58
C TYR A 186 -6.58 -15.17 4.31
N VAL A 187 -7.65 -15.87 3.95
CA VAL A 187 -8.60 -15.34 2.97
C VAL A 187 -9.43 -14.29 3.71
N LEU A 188 -9.35 -13.06 3.25
CA LEU A 188 -10.06 -11.92 3.80
C LEU A 188 -11.21 -11.52 2.88
N THR A 189 -12.39 -11.38 3.47
CA THR A 189 -13.55 -10.76 2.82
C THR A 189 -13.88 -9.47 3.55
N LEU A 190 -13.83 -8.35 2.84
CA LEU A 190 -13.97 -7.01 3.39
C LEU A 190 -15.28 -6.38 2.92
N THR A 191 -16.03 -5.83 3.86
CA THR A 191 -17.15 -4.92 3.60
C THR A 191 -16.97 -3.63 4.38
N CYS A 192 -17.85 -2.64 4.20
CA CYS A 192 -17.79 -1.39 4.96
C CYS A 192 -17.76 -1.62 6.48
N ASN A 193 -18.43 -2.67 6.96
CA ASN A 193 -18.69 -2.86 8.39
C ASN A 193 -18.09 -4.15 8.95
N THR A 194 -17.57 -5.03 8.10
CA THR A 194 -17.11 -6.36 8.52
C THR A 194 -15.83 -6.78 7.83
N ILE A 195 -15.01 -7.51 8.57
CA ILE A 195 -13.87 -8.26 8.06
C ILE A 195 -14.09 -9.72 8.45
N ASN A 196 -14.13 -10.60 7.45
CA ASN A 196 -14.13 -12.04 7.70
C ASN A 196 -12.76 -12.58 7.33
N ALA A 197 -12.15 -13.35 8.24
CA ALA A 197 -10.85 -13.96 8.00
C ALA A 197 -10.92 -15.49 8.16
N ASP A 198 -10.59 -16.20 7.10
CA ASP A 198 -10.50 -17.66 7.07
C ASP A 198 -9.04 -18.10 6.91
N VAL A 199 -8.58 -19.02 7.77
CA VAL A 199 -7.20 -19.48 7.79
C VAL A 199 -7.03 -20.66 6.83
N VAL A 200 -6.30 -20.44 5.74
CA VAL A 200 -6.22 -21.38 4.61
C VAL A 200 -5.45 -22.66 4.95
N GLN A 201 -4.44 -22.58 5.81
CA GLN A 201 -3.56 -23.70 6.17
C GLN A 201 -4.04 -24.35 7.46
N LYS A 202 -4.44 -25.61 7.37
CA LYS A 202 -4.93 -26.40 8.50
C LYS A 202 -3.88 -26.63 9.58
N GLU A 203 -2.61 -26.53 9.20
CA GLU A 203 -1.46 -26.71 10.08
C GLU A 203 -1.15 -25.45 10.89
N SER A 204 -1.77 -24.30 10.58
CA SER A 204 -1.65 -23.10 11.41
C SER A 204 -2.31 -23.32 12.76
N LEU A 205 -1.67 -22.85 13.84
CA LEU A 205 -2.25 -22.87 15.19
C LEU A 205 -3.50 -21.99 15.30
N GLU A 206 -3.68 -21.06 14.36
CA GLU A 206 -4.86 -20.19 14.26
C GLU A 206 -5.98 -20.81 13.41
N HIS A 207 -5.75 -21.96 12.79
CA HIS A 207 -6.79 -22.63 12.03
C HIS A 207 -7.88 -23.15 12.95
N VAL A 208 -9.07 -22.59 12.81
CA VAL A 208 -10.28 -23.01 13.48
C VAL A 208 -11.37 -23.30 12.43
N PRO A 209 -12.34 -24.19 12.71
CA PRO A 209 -13.31 -24.64 11.68
C PRO A 209 -14.21 -23.54 11.11
N GLU A 210 -14.37 -22.43 11.83
CA GLU A 210 -15.19 -21.28 11.45
C GLU A 210 -14.28 -20.07 11.23
N PRO A 211 -14.63 -19.14 10.33
CA PRO A 211 -13.81 -17.95 10.14
C PRO A 211 -13.94 -17.00 11.34
N TYR A 212 -12.91 -16.17 11.53
CA TYR A 212 -13.02 -15.02 12.40
C TYR A 212 -13.98 -14.00 11.78
N PHE A 213 -14.86 -13.43 12.60
CA PHE A 213 -15.84 -12.43 12.19
C PHE A 213 -15.65 -11.14 12.99
N HIS A 214 -15.07 -10.12 12.36
CA HIS A 214 -14.84 -8.82 12.97
C HIS A 214 -15.85 -7.79 12.47
N ILE A 215 -16.37 -6.99 13.40
CA ILE A 215 -17.34 -5.92 13.14
C ILE A 215 -16.69 -4.59 13.50
N VAL A 216 -16.90 -3.58 12.65
CA VAL A 216 -16.44 -2.21 12.90
C VAL A 216 -17.02 -1.68 14.21
N GLN A 217 -16.18 -1.00 14.99
CA GLN A 217 -16.50 -0.33 16.23
C GLN A 217 -16.48 1.18 16.02
N GLY A 218 -17.57 1.84 16.42
CA GLY A 218 -17.67 3.30 16.34
C GLY A 218 -17.65 3.85 14.92
N GLU A 219 -17.13 5.08 14.79
CA GLU A 219 -17.01 5.77 13.51
C GLU A 219 -15.70 5.42 12.79
N LYS A 220 -15.75 5.46 11.46
CA LYS A 220 -14.59 5.31 10.59
C LYS A 220 -13.61 6.47 10.75
N PHE A 221 -12.33 6.21 10.51
CA PHE A 221 -11.31 7.25 10.57
C PHE A 221 -11.40 8.15 9.33
N PRO A 222 -11.18 9.46 9.46
CA PRO A 222 -11.16 10.35 8.30
C PRO A 222 -9.98 10.01 7.39
N LEU A 223 -10.20 10.08 6.08
CA LEU A 223 -9.12 10.05 5.10
C LEU A 223 -8.27 11.33 5.23
N PRO A 224 -6.94 11.25 5.02
CA PRO A 224 -6.09 12.42 4.81
C PRO A 224 -6.64 13.34 3.71
N SER A 225 -6.39 14.64 3.81
CA SER A 225 -6.93 15.64 2.86
C SER A 225 -6.62 15.32 1.40
N TYR A 226 -5.40 14.91 1.10
CA TYR A 226 -4.96 14.53 -0.25
C TYR A 226 -5.68 13.30 -0.83
N LEU A 227 -6.46 12.57 -0.02
CA LEU A 227 -7.35 11.49 -0.46
C LEU A 227 -8.82 11.93 -0.41
N SER A 228 -9.24 12.59 0.67
CA SER A 228 -10.64 13.01 0.84
C SER A 228 -11.08 14.03 -0.21
N ASP A 229 -10.16 14.88 -0.68
CA ASP A 229 -10.45 15.89 -1.72
C ASP A 229 -10.81 15.24 -3.07
N PHE A 230 -10.39 13.98 -3.27
CA PHE A 230 -10.68 13.18 -4.45
C PHE A 230 -11.74 12.10 -4.21
N ASP A 231 -12.30 12.00 -3.00
CA ASP A 231 -13.34 11.01 -2.69
C ASP A 231 -14.70 11.42 -3.27
N LYS A 232 -14.93 10.99 -4.51
CA LYS A 232 -16.18 11.26 -5.24
C LYS A 232 -17.34 10.39 -4.76
N ASN A 233 -17.04 9.22 -4.20
CA ASN A 233 -18.04 8.17 -3.94
C ASN A 233 -18.56 8.19 -2.51
N LYS A 234 -17.80 8.75 -1.56
CA LYS A 234 -18.12 8.79 -0.12
C LYS A 234 -18.55 7.41 0.37
N LEU A 235 -17.76 6.41 -0.01
CA LEU A 235 -18.08 5.03 0.26
C LEU A 235 -17.99 4.79 1.77
N CYS A 236 -18.99 4.12 2.35
CA CYS A 236 -19.02 3.81 3.79
C CYS A 236 -19.05 5.03 4.73
N SER A 237 -19.35 6.24 4.20
CA SER A 237 -19.53 7.49 4.97
C SER A 237 -20.95 7.63 5.53
#